data_AF-A0AAI8R9X3-F1
#
_entry.id   AF-A0AAI8R9X3-F1
#
_cell.length_a   1.000
_cell.length_b   1.000
_cell.length_c   1.000
_cell.angle_alpha   90.00
_cell.angle_beta   90.00
_cell.angle_gamma   90.00
#
_symmetry.space_group_name_H-M   'P 1'
#
loop_
_entity.id
_entity.type
_entity.pdbx_description
1 polymer ?
#
loop_
_entity_poly.entity_id
_entity_poly.type
_entity_poly.pdbx_seq_one_letter_code
_entity_poly.pdbx_strand_id
1 'polypeptide(L)' 'MKRISISKAIRRLRSYLYACATGEERKGIEKAIVIFESMEEDSK' A
#
# COMPACT_ATOMS: atom_id res chain seq x y z
N MET A 1 -17.60 9.41 5.26
CA MET A 1 -16.27 8.78 5.36
C MET A 1 -15.27 9.57 4.52
N LYS A 2 -14.13 9.98 5.06
CA LYS A 2 -13.09 10.68 4.27
C LYS A 2 -12.50 9.68 3.27
N ARG A 3 -12.59 9.96 1.95
CA ARG A 3 -11.85 9.19 0.94
C ARG A 3 -10.36 9.34 1.22
N ILE A 4 -9.68 8.22 1.42
CA ILE A 4 -8.22 8.19 1.49
C ILE A 4 -7.73 8.13 0.04
N SER A 5 -6.80 9.03 -0.34
CA SER A 5 -6.16 8.95 -1.65
C SER A 5 -5.31 7.68 -1.75
N ILE A 6 -5.22 7.11 -2.95
CA ILE A 6 -4.43 5.90 -3.22
C ILE A 6 -2.96 6.12 -2.79
N SER A 7 -2.38 7.26 -3.12
CA SER A 7 -1.02 7.64 -2.69
C SER A 7 -0.86 7.65 -1.16
N LYS A 8 -1.89 8.06 -0.41
CA LYS A 8 -1.87 8.06 1.06
C LYS A 8 -1.98 6.65 1.63
N ALA A 9 -2.69 5.74 0.96
CA ALA A 9 -2.75 4.33 1.31
C ALA A 9 -1.39 3.64 1.08
N ILE A 10 -0.79 3.84 -0.10
CA ILE A 10 0.55 3.33 -0.44
C ILE A 10 1.58 3.77 0.60
N ARG A 11 1.60 5.06 0.95
CA ARG A 11 2.54 5.61 1.94
C ARG A 11 2.40 4.92 3.30
N ARG A 12 1.17 4.70 3.77
CA ARG A 12 0.91 4.04 5.05
C ARG A 12 1.35 2.58 5.04
N LEU A 13 1.06 1.85 3.96
CA LEU A 13 1.46 0.46 3.81
C LEU A 13 2.97 0.31 3.77
N ARG A 14 3.68 1.17 3.04
CA ARG A 14 5.15 1.20 3.06
C ARG A 14 5.70 1.46 4.46
N SER A 15 5.16 2.46 5.18
CA SER A 15 5.59 2.71 6.57
C SER A 15 5.39 1.50 7.48
N TYR A 16 4.24 0.81 7.38
CA TYR A 16 3.98 -0.41 8.17
C TYR A 16 4.91 -1.57 7.76
N LEU A 17 5.13 -1.75 6.46
CA LEU A 17 6.02 -2.77 5.90
C LEU A 17 7.44 -2.67 6.46
N TYR A 18 7.98 -1.44 6.53
CA TYR A 18 9.33 -1.21 7.03
C TYR A 18 9.45 -1.27 8.55
N ALA A 19 8.41 -0.88 9.29
CA ALA A 19 8.48 -0.75 10.73
C ALA A 19 8.12 -2.04 11.48
N CYS A 20 7.13 -2.78 11.01
CA CYS A 20 6.46 -3.80 11.84
C CYS A 20 6.17 -5.13 11.16
N ALA A 21 6.22 -5.22 9.82
CA ALA A 21 5.72 -6.40 9.13
C ALA A 21 6.63 -7.63 9.31
N THR A 22 6.03 -8.74 9.76
CA THR A 22 6.67 -10.06 9.82
C THR A 22 6.56 -10.78 8.47
N GLY A 23 7.31 -11.87 8.25
CA GLY A 23 7.53 -12.45 6.91
C GLY A 23 6.28 -12.74 6.07
N GLU A 24 5.21 -13.23 6.68
CA GLU A 24 3.95 -13.53 5.97
C GLU A 24 3.12 -12.27 5.69
N GLU A 25 3.05 -11.35 6.66
CA GLU A 25 2.41 -10.04 6.49
C GLU A 25 3.10 -9.23 5.39
N ARG A 26 4.43 -9.30 5.34
CA ARG A 26 5.27 -8.55 4.41
C ARG A 26 4.90 -8.83 2.95
N LYS A 27 4.75 -10.11 2.59
CA LYS A 27 4.33 -10.53 1.24
C LYS A 27 2.92 -10.02 0.90
N GLY A 28 1.99 -10.06 1.86
CA GLY A 28 0.64 -9.55 1.67
C GLY A 28 0.61 -8.04 1.44
N ILE A 29 1.38 -7.29 2.22
CA ILE A 29 1.47 -5.82 2.13
C ILE A 29 2.17 -5.40 0.84
N GLU A 30 3.27 -6.07 0.45
CA GLU A 30 3.95 -5.81 -0.83
C GLU A 30 3.00 -6.01 -2.01
N LYS A 31 2.22 -7.10 -2.02
CA LYS A 31 1.21 -7.34 -3.06
C LYS A 31 0.13 -6.28 -3.07
N ALA A 32 -0.32 -5.81 -1.90
CA ALA A 32 -1.31 -4.74 -1.79
C ALA A 32 -0.77 -3.40 -2.32
N ILE A 33 0.50 -3.07 -2.04
CA ILE A 33 1.17 -1.87 -2.57
C ILE A 33 1.17 -1.89 -4.10
N VAL A 34 1.57 -3.01 -4.71
CA VAL A 34 1.62 -3.14 -6.19
C VAL A 34 0.24 -2.91 -6.81
N ILE A 35 -0.83 -3.50 -6.25
CA ILE A 35 -2.19 -3.29 -6.74
C ILE A 35 -2.58 -1.81 -6.67
N PHE A 36 -2.27 -1.14 -5.55
CA PHE A 36 -2.57 0.28 -5.41
C PHE A 36 -1.75 1.17 -6.34
N GLU A 37 -0.49 0.83 -6.62
CA GLU A 37 0.33 1.54 -7.60
C GLU A 37 -0.26 1.43 -9.01
N SER A 38 -0.66 0.23 -9.45
CA SER A 38 -1.34 0.05 -10.74
C SER A 38 -2.66 0.83 -10.81
N MET A 39 -3.45 0.84 -9.74
CA MET A 39 -4.69 1.64 -9.69
C MET A 39 -4.43 3.16 -9.76
N GLU A 40 -3.31 3.63 -9.21
CA GLU A 40 -2.91 5.04 -9.30
C GLU A 40 -2.43 5.40 -10.71
N GLU A 41 -1.74 4.48 -11.39
CA GLU A 41 -1.32 4.62 -12.79
C GLU A 41 -2.52 4.64 -13.75
N ASP A 42 -3.50 3.75 -13.57
CA ASP A 42 -4.73 3.70 -14.38
C ASP A 42 -5.65 4.92 -14.18
N SER A 43 -5.46 5.66 -13.07
CA SER A 43 -6.26 6.84 -12.73
C SER A 43 -5.65 8.16 -13.24
N LYS A 44 -4.48 8.11 -13.90
CA LYS A 44 -3.79 9.27 -14.48
C LYS A 44 -4.05 9.39 -15.98
#